data_AF-A0A2K8QP30-F1
#
_entry.id   AF-A0A2K8QP30-F1
#
_cell.length_a   1.000
_cell.length_b   1.000
_cell.length_c   1.000
_cell.angle_alpha   90.00
_cell.angle_beta   90.00
_cell.angle_gamma   90.00
#
_symmetry.space_group_name_H-M   'P 1'
#
loop_
_entity.id
_entity.type
_entity.pdbx_description
1 polymer ?
#
loop_
_entity_poly.entity_id
_entity_poly.type
_entity_poly.pdbx_seq_one_letter_code
_entity_poly.pdbx_strand_id
1 'polypeptide(L)'
;MAYSLPFNRLQNEFNALVNRSADRHLRLAVTGLSRSGKTAFITSLVNQLLNAQHGARLPLFSVARENRLLGARRIPQRDLGIPRFAYDEGMASLYGVPPAWPTPTRGVSEIRLALRYRSHDSLLRHFRDTATLYLEIVDYPGEWLLDLPLLEQSYADWSRQMSTMLQGDRLNWAQPWLAMCEGLDPLAPADENRLAAIARAYTDYLLRCKQEGLHFIQPGRFVLPGDLAGAPVLQFFPWPWPDDRLDAALTQAGDHTLIGMLRQRFDYYCQHVVREFYRQHFVRFDRQIVLVDCLQPLNHGVQSFNDMRLALTQLMQSFHYGKRTLLRRLFSPCIDRLMFAASQSDHITADQHANLVSLLQQLVQEAWRNAAFEGIEIDCAGIASVQATQSGVVSHQGQSLPALRGNRLADGEPVTVYPGDVPSRLPEPSFWREQGFHFEPFRPLEMQTDAPLPHIRLDTVMEFLLGDKLR
;
A
#
# COMPACT_ATOMS: atom_id res chain seq x y z
N MET A 1 -40.52 38.51 35.86
CA MET A 1 -39.50 37.46 36.02
C MET A 1 -40.14 36.13 35.69
N ALA A 2 -40.02 35.67 34.44
CA ALA A 2 -40.59 34.41 33.98
C ALA A 2 -39.46 33.36 33.93
N TYR A 3 -39.57 32.34 34.77
CA TYR A 3 -38.71 31.16 34.74
C TYR A 3 -39.26 30.19 33.70
N SER A 4 -38.51 29.99 32.62
CA SER A 4 -38.60 28.80 31.77
C SER A 4 -37.32 27.99 31.94
N LEU A 5 -37.43 26.65 31.80
CA LEU A 5 -36.39 25.65 31.51
C LEU A 5 -35.97 24.71 32.67
N PRO A 6 -36.44 23.45 32.59
CA PRO A 6 -35.53 22.29 32.60
C PRO A 6 -35.60 21.44 31.31
N PHE A 7 -36.63 21.61 30.48
CA PHE A 7 -36.93 20.68 29.38
C PHE A 7 -35.92 20.74 28.20
N ASN A 8 -35.41 21.92 27.83
CA ASN A 8 -34.46 22.04 26.71
C ASN A 8 -33.07 21.45 27.01
N ARG A 9 -32.66 21.32 28.28
CA ARG A 9 -31.36 20.72 28.62
C ARG A 9 -31.37 19.20 28.41
N LEU A 10 -32.43 18.53 28.86
CA LEU A 10 -32.62 17.09 28.66
C LEU A 10 -32.79 16.74 27.17
N GLN A 11 -33.52 17.56 26.39
CA GLN A 11 -33.60 17.39 24.94
C GLN A 11 -32.25 17.56 24.25
N ASN A 12 -31.42 18.51 24.68
CA ASN A 12 -30.09 18.72 24.10
C ASN A 12 -29.10 17.59 24.48
N GLU A 13 -29.16 17.06 25.69
CA GLU A 13 -28.35 15.90 26.11
C GLU A 13 -28.79 14.61 25.43
N PHE A 14 -30.09 14.35 25.33
CA PHE A 14 -30.64 13.22 24.59
C PHE A 14 -30.30 13.35 23.10
N ASN A 15 -30.35 14.57 22.55
CA ASN A 15 -29.90 14.83 21.20
C ASN A 15 -28.39 14.59 21.03
N ALA A 16 -27.56 15.04 21.97
CA ALA A 16 -26.12 14.78 21.93
C ALA A 16 -25.78 13.28 22.03
N LEU A 17 -26.53 12.51 22.84
CA LEU A 17 -26.39 11.06 22.96
C LEU A 17 -26.82 10.31 21.70
N VAL A 18 -27.96 10.68 21.11
CA VAL A 18 -28.42 10.14 19.82
C VAL A 18 -27.50 10.60 18.67
N ASN A 19 -26.81 11.75 18.81
CA ASN A 19 -25.80 12.20 17.83
C ASN A 19 -24.59 11.28 17.86
N ARG A 20 -24.13 10.93 19.07
CA ARG A 20 -23.02 9.99 19.27
C ARG A 20 -23.33 8.57 18.79
N SER A 21 -24.60 8.14 18.76
CA SER A 21 -25.00 6.82 18.23
C SER A 21 -25.17 6.79 16.70
N ALA A 22 -25.38 7.95 16.07
CA ALA A 22 -25.46 8.08 14.61
C ALA A 22 -24.10 8.35 13.94
N ASP A 23 -23.12 8.79 14.74
CA ASP A 23 -21.75 9.02 14.29
C ASP A 23 -21.11 7.70 13.86
N ARG A 24 -20.72 7.63 12.60
CA ARG A 24 -20.10 6.44 12.00
C ARG A 24 -18.59 6.55 12.11
N HIS A 25 -17.94 5.45 12.45
CA HIS A 25 -16.49 5.34 12.42
C HIS A 25 -16.08 4.42 11.28
N LEU A 26 -15.02 4.80 10.56
CA LEU A 26 -14.46 3.97 9.51
C LEU A 26 -12.95 4.10 9.50
N ARG A 27 -12.25 2.97 9.58
CA ARG A 27 -10.80 2.88 9.49
C ARG A 27 -10.39 2.30 8.14
N LEU A 28 -9.87 3.17 7.28
CA LEU A 28 -9.35 2.85 5.95
C LEU A 28 -7.85 2.60 6.03
N ALA A 29 -7.45 1.37 5.74
CA ALA A 29 -6.06 1.02 5.53
C ALA A 29 -5.62 1.32 4.09
N VAL A 30 -4.46 1.96 3.96
CA VAL A 30 -3.80 2.24 2.70
C VAL A 30 -2.45 1.55 2.70
N THR A 31 -2.28 0.63 1.76
CA THR A 31 -1.02 -0.07 1.54
C THR A 31 -0.72 -0.19 0.06
N GLY A 32 0.40 -0.80 -0.27
CA GLY A 32 0.86 -0.96 -1.64
C GLY A 32 2.34 -1.26 -1.70
N LEU A 33 2.72 -1.91 -2.80
CA LEU A 33 4.10 -2.30 -3.07
C LEU A 33 5.02 -1.07 -3.22
N SER A 34 6.33 -1.31 -3.26
CA SER A 34 7.33 -0.26 -3.43
C SER A 34 6.95 0.67 -4.60
N ARG A 35 7.05 1.99 -4.38
CA ARG A 35 6.77 3.05 -5.37
C ARG A 35 5.32 3.15 -5.90
N SER A 36 4.35 2.47 -5.29
CA SER A 36 2.93 2.52 -5.71
C SER A 36 2.19 3.85 -5.47
N GLY A 37 2.85 4.87 -4.89
CA GLY A 37 2.26 6.21 -4.73
C GLY A 37 1.35 6.40 -3.50
N LYS A 38 1.48 5.59 -2.43
CA LYS A 38 0.68 5.72 -1.18
C LYS A 38 0.58 7.13 -0.63
N THR A 39 1.71 7.81 -0.46
CA THR A 39 1.73 9.17 0.10
C THR A 39 1.01 10.16 -0.81
N ALA A 40 1.17 10.05 -2.14
CA ALA A 40 0.45 10.88 -3.09
C ALA A 40 -1.07 10.58 -3.10
N PHE A 41 -1.45 9.31 -2.97
CA PHE A 41 -2.84 8.90 -2.83
C PHE A 41 -3.52 9.49 -1.61
N ILE A 42 -2.94 9.34 -0.42
CA ILE A 42 -3.54 9.86 0.82
C ILE A 42 -3.60 11.38 0.78
N THR A 43 -2.53 12.02 0.31
CA THR A 43 -2.48 13.49 0.15
C THR A 43 -3.61 13.97 -0.76
N SER A 44 -3.80 13.33 -1.93
CA SER A 44 -4.88 13.70 -2.85
C SER A 44 -6.26 13.38 -2.30
N LEU A 45 -6.47 12.20 -1.72
CA LEU A 45 -7.74 11.80 -1.10
C LEU A 45 -8.18 12.82 -0.04
N VAL A 46 -7.26 13.20 0.84
CA VAL A 46 -7.53 14.22 1.86
C VAL A 46 -7.78 15.58 1.21
N ASN A 47 -7.00 15.98 0.21
CA ASN A 47 -7.21 17.24 -0.52
C ASN A 47 -8.59 17.31 -1.19
N GLN A 48 -9.02 16.26 -1.89
CA GLN A 48 -10.34 16.19 -2.52
C GLN A 48 -11.47 16.30 -1.50
N LEU A 49 -11.37 15.58 -0.37
CA LEU A 49 -12.39 15.61 0.67
C LEU A 49 -12.50 16.99 1.33
N LEU A 50 -11.36 17.63 1.63
CA LEU A 50 -11.34 18.98 2.20
C LEU A 50 -11.88 20.04 1.22
N ASN A 51 -11.65 19.84 -0.07
CA ASN A 51 -12.11 20.75 -1.14
C ASN A 51 -13.42 20.32 -1.81
N ALA A 52 -14.14 19.35 -1.25
CA ALA A 52 -15.37 18.81 -1.82
C ALA A 52 -16.48 19.86 -2.06
N GLN A 53 -16.42 21.01 -1.37
CA GLN A 53 -17.33 22.15 -1.55
C GLN A 53 -16.65 23.36 -2.21
N HIS A 54 -15.36 23.27 -2.51
CA HIS A 54 -14.51 24.34 -3.01
C HIS A 54 -13.82 23.93 -4.32
N GLY A 55 -14.60 23.39 -5.27
CA GLY A 55 -14.15 23.14 -6.63
C GLY A 55 -13.63 21.74 -6.95
N ALA A 56 -13.52 20.83 -5.96
CA ALA A 56 -13.17 19.44 -6.25
C ALA A 56 -14.25 18.78 -7.13
N ARG A 57 -13.82 18.08 -8.19
CA ARG A 57 -14.74 17.46 -9.16
C ARG A 57 -14.91 15.97 -8.83
N LEU A 58 -15.96 15.64 -8.08
CA LEU A 58 -16.24 14.28 -7.61
C LEU A 58 -17.59 13.71 -8.13
N PRO A 59 -17.83 13.68 -9.46
CA PRO A 59 -19.13 13.28 -10.01
C PRO A 59 -19.48 11.81 -9.78
N LEU A 60 -18.51 10.92 -9.59
CA LEU A 60 -18.78 9.50 -9.34
C LEU A 60 -18.95 9.18 -7.85
N PHE A 61 -18.70 10.15 -6.97
CA PHE A 61 -18.94 10.01 -5.54
C PHE A 61 -20.35 10.50 -5.20
N SER A 62 -21.27 9.57 -4.95
CA SER A 62 -22.71 9.81 -4.85
C SER A 62 -23.09 10.95 -3.89
N VAL A 63 -22.52 10.95 -2.69
CA VAL A 63 -22.77 11.97 -1.66
C VAL A 63 -22.31 13.38 -2.08
N ALA A 64 -21.25 13.48 -2.87
CA ALA A 64 -20.78 14.76 -3.42
C ALA A 64 -21.64 15.19 -4.62
N ARG A 65 -21.89 14.26 -5.57
CA ARG A 65 -22.77 14.48 -6.73
C ARG A 65 -24.17 14.97 -6.34
N GLU A 66 -24.71 14.44 -5.25
CA GLU A 66 -26.04 14.78 -4.72
C GLU A 66 -26.03 16.03 -3.82
N ASN A 67 -24.90 16.74 -3.71
CA ASN A 67 -24.72 17.89 -2.82
C ASN A 67 -25.11 17.60 -1.36
N ARG A 68 -24.90 16.36 -0.91
CA ARG A 68 -25.17 15.92 0.46
C ARG A 68 -23.94 16.02 1.35
N LEU A 69 -22.74 16.00 0.79
CA LEU A 69 -21.50 16.23 1.54
C LEU A 69 -21.40 17.72 1.89
N LEU A 70 -21.55 18.05 3.17
CA LEU A 70 -21.55 19.44 3.65
C LEU A 70 -20.13 19.99 3.85
N GLY A 71 -19.15 19.10 4.06
CA GLY A 71 -17.76 19.46 4.17
C GLY A 71 -16.95 18.42 4.94
N ALA A 72 -15.63 18.51 4.84
CA ALA A 72 -14.70 17.71 5.62
C ALA A 72 -13.70 18.61 6.35
N ARG A 73 -13.22 18.15 7.51
CA ARG A 73 -12.13 18.81 8.23
C ARG A 73 -11.21 17.79 8.88
N ARG A 74 -9.93 18.15 8.97
CA ARG A 74 -8.94 17.41 9.77
C ARG A 74 -9.26 17.56 11.25
N ILE A 75 -9.17 16.47 11.98
CA ILE A 75 -9.35 16.44 13.44
C ILE A 75 -8.16 15.74 14.10
N PRO A 76 -7.88 16.00 15.39
CA PRO A 76 -6.80 15.33 16.10
C PRO A 76 -6.92 13.80 16.07
N GLN A 77 -5.77 13.15 15.96
CA GLN A 77 -5.64 11.69 16.02
C GLN A 77 -5.97 11.16 17.41
N ARG A 78 -6.36 9.89 17.49
CA ARG A 78 -6.72 9.24 18.76
C ARG A 78 -5.53 8.54 19.40
N ASP A 79 -4.75 7.84 18.57
CA ASP A 79 -3.59 7.09 19.04
C ASP A 79 -2.36 8.01 19.00
N LEU A 80 -1.83 8.34 20.18
CA LEU A 80 -0.64 9.19 20.29
C LEU A 80 0.66 8.40 20.14
N GLY A 81 0.60 7.07 20.08
CA GLY A 81 1.74 6.20 19.81
C GLY A 81 2.08 6.06 18.32
N ILE A 82 1.19 6.52 17.42
CA ILE A 82 1.38 6.44 15.97
C ILE A 82 1.74 7.83 15.42
N PRO A 83 2.77 7.97 14.57
CA PRO A 83 3.09 9.22 13.91
C PRO A 83 1.91 9.76 13.06
N ARG A 84 1.75 11.09 13.05
CA ARG A 84 0.78 11.76 12.18
C ARG A 84 1.24 11.67 10.72
N PHE A 85 0.32 11.44 9.79
CA PHE A 85 0.60 11.56 8.36
C PHE A 85 0.95 13.01 7.98
N ALA A 86 2.08 13.18 7.29
CA ALA A 86 2.66 14.47 6.90
C ALA A 86 1.94 15.13 5.71
N TYR A 87 0.62 15.34 5.83
CA TYR A 87 -0.21 15.94 4.77
C TYR A 87 0.29 17.31 4.33
N ASP A 88 0.64 18.18 5.29
CA ASP A 88 1.03 19.56 4.99
C ASP A 88 2.36 19.61 4.19
N GLU A 89 3.31 18.73 4.51
CA GLU A 89 4.56 18.56 3.75
C GLU A 89 4.32 17.97 2.36
N GLY A 90 3.39 17.02 2.23
CA GLY A 90 2.99 16.46 0.95
C GLY A 90 2.36 17.53 0.04
N MET A 91 1.46 18.35 0.57
CA MET A 91 0.88 19.49 -0.16
C MET A 91 1.94 20.53 -0.54
N ALA A 92 2.86 20.86 0.37
CA ALA A 92 3.94 21.80 0.10
C ALA A 92 4.88 21.32 -1.00
N SER A 93 5.13 20.00 -1.09
CA SER A 93 5.92 19.41 -2.16
C SER A 93 5.22 19.52 -3.52
N LEU A 94 3.92 19.22 -3.56
CA LEU A 94 3.12 19.24 -4.79
C LEU A 94 2.89 20.65 -5.36
N TYR A 95 2.71 21.65 -4.50
CA TYR A 95 2.60 23.06 -4.91
C TYR A 95 3.95 23.82 -4.89
N GLY A 96 5.05 23.12 -4.64
CA GLY A 96 6.39 23.71 -4.66
C GLY A 96 6.79 24.22 -6.05
N VAL A 97 7.87 25.01 -6.11
CA VAL A 97 8.48 25.48 -7.36
C VAL A 97 9.96 25.08 -7.36
N PRO A 98 10.38 24.08 -8.15
CA PRO A 98 9.54 23.22 -9.00
C PRO A 98 8.69 22.24 -8.18
N PRO A 99 7.54 21.79 -8.70
CA PRO A 99 6.69 20.82 -8.01
C PRO A 99 7.37 19.46 -7.91
N ALA A 100 7.18 18.77 -6.79
CA ALA A 100 7.82 17.49 -6.49
C ALA A 100 6.85 16.50 -5.83
N TRP A 101 7.11 15.21 -6.04
CA TRP A 101 6.33 14.16 -5.38
C TRP A 101 6.60 14.14 -3.87
N PRO A 102 5.57 13.91 -3.03
CA PRO A 102 5.74 13.76 -1.58
C PRO A 102 6.74 12.66 -1.21
N THR A 103 7.48 12.87 -0.13
CA THR A 103 8.44 11.88 0.37
C THR A 103 7.71 10.61 0.85
N PRO A 104 8.12 9.41 0.42
CA PRO A 104 7.54 8.16 0.90
C PRO A 104 7.64 7.98 2.42
N THR A 105 6.60 7.41 3.03
CA THR A 105 6.57 7.09 4.45
C THR A 105 7.53 5.93 4.79
N ARG A 106 8.12 5.99 5.99
CA ARG A 106 9.12 5.00 6.48
C ARG A 106 8.55 4.01 7.50
N GLY A 107 7.29 4.18 7.88
CA GLY A 107 6.59 3.38 8.88
C GLY A 107 5.09 3.66 8.86
N VAL A 108 4.40 3.27 9.93
CA VAL A 108 2.95 3.53 10.07
C VAL A 108 2.71 5.02 10.31
N SER A 109 1.70 5.57 9.67
CA SER A 109 1.20 6.90 10.02
C SER A 109 -0.31 6.99 9.88
N GLU A 110 -0.95 7.92 10.59
CA GLU A 110 -2.40 8.09 10.52
C GLU A 110 -2.85 9.55 10.35
N ILE A 111 -4.00 9.72 9.69
CA ILE A 111 -4.73 10.99 9.62
C ILE A 111 -6.22 10.76 9.82
N ARG A 112 -6.87 11.70 10.49
CA ARG A 112 -8.28 11.61 10.83
C ARG A 112 -9.08 12.78 10.29
N LEU A 113 -10.21 12.47 9.68
CA LEU A 113 -11.15 13.42 9.08
C LEU A 113 -12.54 13.26 9.71
N ALA A 114 -13.25 14.38 9.84
CA ALA A 114 -14.68 14.40 10.10
C ALA A 114 -15.39 14.87 8.81
N LEU A 115 -16.21 14.00 8.22
CA LEU A 115 -17.00 14.28 7.03
C LEU A 115 -18.45 14.49 7.45
N ARG A 116 -18.94 15.72 7.32
CA ARG A 116 -20.33 16.05 7.66
C ARG A 116 -21.18 15.93 6.41
N TYR A 117 -22.31 15.23 6.49
CA TYR A 117 -23.16 14.97 5.34
C TYR A 117 -24.66 14.94 5.70
N ARG A 118 -25.54 15.08 4.70
CA ARG A 118 -26.98 14.86 4.81
C ARG A 118 -27.31 13.40 4.53
N SER A 119 -27.96 12.73 5.48
CA SER A 119 -28.32 11.30 5.35
C SER A 119 -29.63 11.11 4.60
N HIS A 120 -29.69 10.05 3.81
CA HIS A 120 -30.86 9.59 3.07
C HIS A 120 -31.81 8.74 3.93
N ASP A 121 -31.37 8.21 5.08
CA ASP A 121 -32.20 7.34 5.92
C ASP A 121 -33.44 8.09 6.44
N SER A 122 -34.63 7.67 5.98
CA SER A 122 -35.92 8.34 6.29
C SER A 122 -36.24 8.34 7.78
N LEU A 123 -35.76 7.34 8.51
CA LEU A 123 -35.92 7.21 9.97
C LEU A 123 -35.09 8.26 10.74
N LEU A 124 -33.90 8.60 10.25
CA LEU A 124 -33.05 9.65 10.85
C LEU A 124 -33.52 11.05 10.45
N ARG A 125 -34.12 11.20 9.26
CA ARG A 125 -34.64 12.47 8.73
C ARG A 125 -35.69 13.14 9.61
N HIS A 126 -36.45 12.37 10.39
CA HIS A 126 -37.49 12.91 11.29
C HIS A 126 -36.92 13.54 12.57
N PHE A 127 -35.65 13.30 12.87
CA PHE A 127 -34.99 13.84 14.07
C PHE A 127 -33.74 14.68 13.75
N ARG A 128 -33.02 14.41 12.64
CA ARG A 128 -31.84 15.18 12.18
C ARG A 128 -31.58 15.10 10.68
N ASP A 129 -31.26 16.24 10.09
CA ASP A 129 -30.88 16.36 8.68
C ASP A 129 -29.39 16.05 8.39
N THR A 130 -28.53 15.99 9.42
CA THR A 130 -27.07 15.87 9.22
C THR A 130 -26.41 14.84 10.15
N ALA A 131 -25.45 14.08 9.63
CA ALA A 131 -24.62 13.11 10.34
C ALA A 131 -23.12 13.36 10.08
N THR A 132 -22.25 12.73 10.88
CA THR A 132 -20.79 12.79 10.71
C THR A 132 -20.18 11.39 10.57
N LEU A 133 -19.37 11.21 9.53
CA LEU A 133 -18.46 10.07 9.40
C LEU A 133 -17.08 10.48 9.88
N TYR A 134 -16.54 9.76 10.87
CA TYR A 134 -15.15 9.87 11.29
C TYR A 134 -14.31 8.85 10.52
N LEU A 135 -13.57 9.35 9.54
CA LEU A 135 -12.67 8.56 8.71
C LEU A 135 -11.26 8.62 9.29
N GLU A 136 -10.69 7.46 9.62
CA GLU A 136 -9.31 7.27 10.03
C GLU A 136 -8.57 6.58 8.87
N ILE A 137 -7.59 7.27 8.27
CA ILE A 137 -6.78 6.74 7.18
C ILE A 137 -5.43 6.35 7.77
N VAL A 138 -5.07 5.08 7.64
CA VAL A 138 -3.81 4.52 8.16
C VAL A 138 -2.92 4.11 6.99
N ASP A 139 -1.77 4.76 6.87
CA ASP A 139 -0.71 4.39 5.93
C ASP A 139 0.25 3.40 6.58
N TYR A 140 0.58 2.31 5.89
CA TYR A 140 1.67 1.44 6.31
C TYR A 140 2.37 0.78 5.12
N PRO A 141 3.65 0.39 5.28
CA PRO A 141 4.42 -0.23 4.20
C PRO A 141 3.86 -1.59 3.76
N GLY A 142 3.71 -1.79 2.44
CA GLY A 142 3.25 -3.07 1.89
C GLY A 142 4.27 -4.20 2.09
N GLU A 143 5.55 -3.85 2.17
CA GLU A 143 6.65 -4.78 2.47
C GLU A 143 6.43 -5.51 3.80
N TRP A 144 5.75 -4.89 4.77
CA TRP A 144 5.46 -5.52 6.05
C TRP A 144 4.41 -6.63 5.96
N LEU A 145 3.55 -6.61 4.93
CA LEU A 145 2.60 -7.69 4.66
C LEU A 145 3.28 -8.91 4.03
N LEU A 146 4.39 -8.72 3.31
CA LEU A 146 5.17 -9.83 2.73
C LEU A 146 5.77 -10.74 3.81
N ASP A 147 5.82 -10.28 5.06
CA ASP A 147 6.31 -11.08 6.19
C ASP A 147 5.21 -11.94 6.84
N LEU A 148 3.93 -11.72 6.55
CA LEU A 148 2.85 -12.49 7.17
C LEU A 148 2.95 -14.00 6.90
N PRO A 149 3.34 -14.48 5.70
CA PRO A 149 3.62 -15.88 5.46
C PRO A 149 4.70 -16.48 6.38
N LEU A 150 5.63 -15.69 6.93
CA LEU A 150 6.65 -16.18 7.86
C LEU A 150 6.05 -16.75 9.14
N LEU A 151 4.85 -16.33 9.53
CA LEU A 151 4.15 -16.87 10.71
C LEU A 151 3.79 -18.36 10.56
N GLU A 152 3.78 -18.87 9.34
CA GLU A 152 3.45 -20.26 9.00
C GLU A 152 4.67 -21.05 8.49
N GLN A 153 5.87 -20.44 8.49
CA GLN A 153 7.10 -21.05 7.99
C GLN A 153 8.10 -21.29 9.13
N SER A 154 8.87 -22.37 9.02
CA SER A 154 10.08 -22.53 9.83
C SER A 154 11.23 -21.71 9.24
N TYR A 155 12.26 -21.42 10.04
CA TYR A 155 13.49 -20.78 9.55
C TYR A 155 14.14 -21.55 8.37
N ALA A 156 14.06 -22.89 8.38
CA ALA A 156 14.59 -23.72 7.30
C ALA A 156 13.79 -23.53 6.00
N ASP A 157 12.46 -23.53 6.09
CA ASP A 157 11.58 -23.35 4.93
C ASP A 157 11.75 -21.97 4.31
N TRP A 158 11.82 -20.94 5.16
CA TRP A 158 12.11 -19.58 4.72
C TRP A 158 13.48 -19.50 4.04
N SER A 159 14.50 -20.14 4.60
CA SER A 159 15.85 -20.16 4.00
C SER A 159 15.85 -20.82 2.63
N ARG A 160 15.15 -21.96 2.46
CA ARG A 160 14.97 -22.62 1.15
C ARG A 160 14.24 -21.72 0.16
N GLN A 161 13.16 -21.07 0.58
CA GLN A 161 12.43 -20.14 -0.27
C GLN A 161 13.36 -19.02 -0.77
N MET A 162 14.10 -18.38 0.14
CA MET A 162 15.01 -17.31 -0.25
C MET A 162 16.15 -17.78 -1.14
N SER A 163 16.71 -18.99 -0.91
CA SER A 163 17.77 -19.53 -1.77
C SER A 163 17.29 -19.78 -3.20
N THR A 164 16.05 -20.23 -3.41
CA THR A 164 15.51 -20.42 -4.77
C THR A 164 15.43 -19.12 -5.59
N MET A 165 15.39 -17.97 -4.92
CA MET A 165 15.34 -16.66 -5.57
C MET A 165 16.71 -16.13 -5.97
N LEU A 166 17.80 -16.76 -5.54
CA LEU A 166 19.17 -16.35 -5.86
C LEU A 166 19.56 -16.79 -7.27
N GLN A 167 18.92 -16.18 -8.26
CA GLN A 167 19.14 -16.42 -9.68
C GLN A 167 19.29 -15.10 -10.44
N GLY A 168 19.96 -15.12 -11.60
CA GLY A 168 20.16 -13.94 -12.44
C GLY A 168 20.76 -12.77 -11.67
N ASP A 169 20.18 -11.58 -11.81
CA ASP A 169 20.69 -10.36 -11.15
C ASP A 169 20.64 -10.41 -9.62
N ARG A 170 19.67 -11.15 -9.03
CA ARG A 170 19.62 -11.33 -7.57
C ARG A 170 20.88 -12.01 -7.06
N LEU A 171 21.39 -13.02 -7.79
CA LEU A 171 22.62 -13.71 -7.41
C LEU A 171 23.83 -12.77 -7.49
N ASN A 172 23.89 -11.91 -8.52
CA ASN A 172 24.96 -10.94 -8.70
C ASN A 172 24.99 -9.92 -7.55
N TRP A 173 23.84 -9.37 -7.16
CA TRP A 173 23.75 -8.41 -6.06
C TRP A 173 23.94 -9.04 -4.68
N ALA A 174 23.65 -10.33 -4.53
CA ALA A 174 23.83 -11.07 -3.29
C ALA A 174 25.30 -11.45 -3.00
N GLN A 175 26.21 -11.35 -3.99
CA GLN A 175 27.60 -11.80 -3.85
C GLN A 175 28.33 -11.28 -2.61
N PRO A 176 28.26 -9.99 -2.23
CA PRO A 176 28.93 -9.50 -1.02
C PRO A 176 28.44 -10.19 0.25
N TRP A 177 27.14 -10.46 0.36
CA TRP A 177 26.55 -11.19 1.48
C TRP A 177 26.94 -12.67 1.46
N LEU A 178 26.90 -13.32 0.30
CA LEU A 178 27.27 -14.73 0.13
C LEU A 178 28.73 -14.97 0.50
N ALA A 179 29.64 -14.09 0.07
CA ALA A 179 31.06 -14.17 0.40
C ALA A 179 31.31 -14.11 1.92
N MET A 180 30.53 -13.32 2.67
CA MET A 180 30.65 -13.28 4.14
C MET A 180 30.12 -14.55 4.82
N CYS A 181 29.26 -15.29 4.15
CA CYS A 181 28.74 -16.56 4.64
C CYS A 181 29.68 -17.74 4.37
N GLU A 182 30.68 -17.58 3.49
CA GLU A 182 31.62 -18.66 3.15
C GLU A 182 32.38 -19.16 4.39
N GLY A 183 32.45 -20.48 4.53
CA GLY A 183 33.14 -21.12 5.65
C GLY A 183 32.48 -20.95 7.02
N LEU A 184 31.21 -20.50 7.08
CA LEU A 184 30.46 -20.55 8.34
C LEU A 184 30.18 -21.98 8.77
N ASP A 185 30.59 -22.33 9.99
CA ASP A 185 30.15 -23.54 10.67
C ASP A 185 28.83 -23.26 11.40
N PRO A 186 27.71 -23.91 11.03
CA PRO A 186 26.41 -23.66 11.65
C PRO A 186 26.38 -24.03 13.15
N LEU A 187 27.25 -24.94 13.61
CA LEU A 187 27.30 -25.41 14.99
C LEU A 187 28.37 -24.71 15.85
N ALA A 188 29.20 -23.85 15.24
CA ALA A 188 30.15 -23.04 15.98
C ALA A 188 29.44 -22.02 16.90
N PRO A 189 30.10 -21.58 17.99
CA PRO A 189 29.58 -20.51 18.84
C PRO A 189 29.26 -19.24 18.03
N ALA A 190 28.10 -18.65 18.29
CA ALA A 190 27.66 -17.44 17.61
C ALA A 190 28.52 -16.22 18.03
N ASP A 191 29.02 -15.48 17.04
CA ASP A 191 29.63 -14.17 17.23
C ASP A 191 28.62 -13.09 16.82
N GLU A 192 28.14 -12.32 17.79
CA GLU A 192 27.12 -11.29 17.55
C GLU A 192 27.58 -10.20 16.58
N ASN A 193 28.84 -9.79 16.64
CA ASN A 193 29.38 -8.76 15.74
C ASN A 193 29.46 -9.30 14.31
N ARG A 194 29.88 -10.56 14.15
CA ARG A 194 29.91 -11.21 12.85
C ARG A 194 28.49 -11.37 12.27
N LEU A 195 27.53 -11.80 13.09
CA LEU A 195 26.12 -11.92 12.70
C LEU A 195 25.52 -10.58 12.28
N ALA A 196 25.78 -9.51 13.05
CA ALA A 196 25.32 -8.17 12.73
C ALA A 196 25.90 -7.67 11.39
N ALA A 197 27.18 -7.95 11.13
CA ALA A 197 27.84 -7.58 9.87
C ALA A 197 27.24 -8.34 8.66
N ILE A 198 27.00 -9.65 8.79
CA ILE A 198 26.39 -10.46 7.72
C ILE A 198 24.94 -10.04 7.48
N ALA A 199 24.15 -9.82 8.54
CA ALA A 199 22.77 -9.37 8.42
C ALA A 199 22.67 -7.98 7.76
N ARG A 200 23.65 -7.10 8.01
CA ARG A 200 23.75 -5.82 7.29
C ARG A 200 24.02 -6.02 5.80
N ALA A 201 24.95 -6.90 5.43
CA ALA A 201 25.20 -7.21 4.02
C ALA A 201 23.97 -7.79 3.31
N TYR A 202 23.20 -8.64 4.01
CA TYR A 202 21.91 -9.12 3.50
C TYR A 202 20.88 -7.99 3.35
N THR A 203 20.82 -7.06 4.31
CA THR A 203 19.96 -5.87 4.22
C THR A 203 20.34 -4.97 3.04
N ASP A 204 21.64 -4.78 2.80
CA ASP A 204 22.14 -4.00 1.67
C ASP A 204 21.78 -4.66 0.33
N TYR A 205 21.83 -6.00 0.26
CA TYR A 205 21.30 -6.76 -0.88
C TYR A 205 19.79 -6.50 -1.11
N LEU A 206 18.97 -6.56 -0.06
CA LEU A 206 17.53 -6.29 -0.17
C LEU A 206 17.24 -4.83 -0.60
N LEU A 207 17.99 -3.86 -0.07
CA LEU A 207 17.91 -2.46 -0.49
C LEU A 207 18.27 -2.30 -1.97
N ARG A 208 19.31 -3.00 -2.44
CA ARG A 208 19.70 -3.03 -3.85
C ARG A 208 18.59 -3.60 -4.73
N CYS A 209 18.02 -4.76 -4.37
CA CYS A 209 16.86 -5.33 -5.07
C CYS A 209 15.71 -4.33 -5.19
N LYS A 210 15.39 -3.61 -4.11
CA LYS A 210 14.34 -2.58 -4.09
C LYS A 210 14.67 -1.39 -5.00
N GLN A 211 15.92 -0.95 -5.04
CA GLN A 211 16.36 0.15 -5.90
C GLN A 211 16.20 -0.18 -7.38
N GLU A 212 16.54 -1.43 -7.74
CA GLU A 212 16.47 -1.99 -9.09
C GLU A 212 15.05 -2.44 -9.50
N GLY A 213 14.02 -2.11 -8.71
CA GLY A 213 12.63 -2.34 -9.08
C GLY A 213 12.09 -3.74 -8.80
N LEU A 214 12.73 -4.50 -7.91
CA LEU A 214 12.13 -5.72 -7.36
C LEU A 214 11.19 -5.39 -6.18
N HIS A 215 10.13 -6.17 -6.06
CA HIS A 215 9.02 -5.99 -5.13
C HIS A 215 8.98 -7.06 -4.04
N PHE A 216 9.47 -8.27 -4.32
CA PHE A 216 9.56 -9.33 -3.34
C PHE A 216 10.77 -9.12 -2.43
N ILE A 217 10.55 -8.44 -1.31
CA ILE A 217 11.56 -8.10 -0.31
C ILE A 217 11.15 -8.69 1.03
N GLN A 218 11.98 -9.59 1.57
CA GLN A 218 11.70 -10.28 2.82
C GLN A 218 13.03 -10.49 3.59
N PRO A 219 13.09 -10.18 4.90
CA PRO A 219 12.02 -9.64 5.71
C PRO A 219 11.78 -8.14 5.44
N GLY A 220 10.52 -7.71 5.37
CA GLY A 220 10.13 -6.35 4.99
C GLY A 220 10.65 -5.26 5.93
N ARG A 221 10.80 -5.55 7.24
CA ARG A 221 11.35 -4.59 8.20
C ARG A 221 12.86 -4.39 8.04
N PHE A 222 13.57 -5.18 7.23
CA PHE A 222 15.00 -4.93 7.00
C PHE A 222 15.21 -3.67 6.17
N VAL A 223 14.38 -3.48 5.14
CA VAL A 223 14.43 -2.27 4.29
C VAL A 223 13.64 -1.09 4.86
N LEU A 224 12.70 -1.35 5.77
CA LEU A 224 11.87 -0.35 6.44
C LEU A 224 11.76 -0.68 7.94
N PRO A 225 12.83 -0.44 8.72
CA PRO A 225 12.93 -0.92 10.11
C PRO A 225 12.07 -0.16 11.12
N GLY A 226 11.62 1.06 10.78
CA GLY A 226 10.94 1.93 11.75
C GLY A 226 11.78 2.06 13.03
N ASP A 227 11.16 1.82 14.18
CA ASP A 227 11.79 1.94 15.49
C ASP A 227 12.74 0.77 15.83
N LEU A 228 12.80 -0.28 15.00
CA LEU A 228 13.67 -1.45 15.22
C LEU A 228 15.06 -1.28 14.59
N ALA A 229 15.38 -0.11 14.06
CA ALA A 229 16.68 0.14 13.42
C ALA A 229 17.84 -0.14 14.40
N GLY A 230 18.74 -1.05 14.01
CA GLY A 230 19.88 -1.46 14.82
C GLY A 230 19.57 -2.52 15.89
N ALA A 231 18.31 -2.89 16.09
CA ALA A 231 17.93 -3.89 17.09
C ALA A 231 18.39 -5.31 16.69
N PRO A 232 18.79 -6.18 17.65
CA PRO A 232 19.21 -7.56 17.36
C PRO A 232 18.15 -8.41 16.65
N VAL A 233 16.87 -8.07 16.81
CA VAL A 233 15.76 -8.75 16.12
C VAL A 233 15.83 -8.64 14.59
N LEU A 234 16.55 -7.64 14.05
CA LEU A 234 16.79 -7.48 12.62
C LEU A 234 18.15 -8.03 12.17
N GLN A 235 18.86 -8.74 13.05
CA GLN A 235 20.21 -9.25 12.77
C GLN A 235 20.20 -10.77 12.51
N PHE A 236 19.39 -11.18 11.53
CA PHE A 236 19.37 -12.56 11.02
C PHE A 236 19.34 -12.54 9.49
N PHE A 237 19.57 -13.69 8.85
CA PHE A 237 19.58 -13.84 7.40
C PHE A 237 19.21 -15.28 7.05
N PRO A 238 18.70 -15.55 5.82
CA PRO A 238 18.39 -16.91 5.41
C PRO A 238 19.69 -17.70 5.29
N TRP A 239 19.66 -18.98 5.64
CA TRP A 239 20.84 -19.82 5.43
C TRP A 239 21.07 -20.00 3.92
N PRO A 240 22.25 -19.62 3.38
CA PRO A 240 22.44 -19.49 1.93
C PRO A 240 22.50 -20.84 1.20
N TRP A 241 22.85 -21.92 1.91
CA TRP A 241 22.93 -23.28 1.36
C TRP A 241 22.03 -24.24 2.14
N PRO A 242 20.71 -24.14 1.97
CA PRO A 242 19.76 -24.96 2.72
C PRO A 242 19.64 -26.36 2.10
N ASP A 243 20.69 -27.16 2.27
CA ASP A 243 20.73 -28.58 1.94
C ASP A 243 20.20 -29.43 3.11
N ASP A 244 20.19 -30.75 2.95
CA ASP A 244 19.75 -31.70 4.00
C ASP A 244 20.56 -31.57 5.31
N ARG A 245 21.74 -30.93 5.28
CA ARG A 245 22.56 -30.70 6.48
C ARG A 245 22.01 -29.58 7.34
N LEU A 246 21.21 -28.66 6.78
CA LEU A 246 20.58 -27.58 7.55
C LEU A 246 19.62 -28.14 8.61
N ASP A 247 18.77 -29.10 8.26
CA ASP A 247 17.81 -29.69 9.21
C ASP A 247 18.54 -30.47 10.32
N ALA A 248 19.58 -31.21 9.95
CA ALA A 248 20.43 -31.91 10.90
C ALA A 248 21.12 -30.94 11.87
N ALA A 249 21.68 -29.84 11.34
CA ALA A 249 22.31 -28.80 12.15
C ALA A 249 21.31 -28.09 13.07
N LEU A 250 20.12 -27.75 12.60
CA LEU A 250 19.06 -27.13 13.40
C LEU A 250 18.56 -28.03 14.54
N THR A 251 18.59 -29.35 14.33
CA THR A 251 18.22 -30.35 15.35
C THR A 251 19.29 -30.47 16.43
N GLN A 252 20.57 -30.34 16.05
CA GLN A 252 21.72 -30.44 16.97
C GLN A 252 22.09 -29.11 17.64
N ALA A 253 21.65 -27.99 17.08
CA ALA A 253 22.00 -26.65 17.52
C ALA A 253 21.48 -26.33 18.93
N GLY A 254 22.40 -25.91 19.80
CA GLY A 254 22.06 -25.20 21.04
C GLY A 254 21.80 -23.70 20.78
N ASP A 255 21.22 -23.00 21.76
CA ASP A 255 20.83 -21.59 21.63
C ASP A 255 22.01 -20.64 21.35
N HIS A 256 23.23 -21.05 21.71
CA HIS A 256 24.45 -20.27 21.51
C HIS A 256 25.21 -20.61 20.23
N THR A 257 24.74 -21.57 19.42
CA THR A 257 25.36 -21.83 18.12
C THR A 257 24.88 -20.80 17.10
N LEU A 258 25.65 -20.62 16.02
CA LEU A 258 25.32 -19.67 14.95
C LEU A 258 23.90 -19.90 14.41
N ILE A 259 23.59 -21.13 14.00
CA ILE A 259 22.27 -21.44 13.42
C ILE A 259 21.15 -21.41 14.47
N GLY A 260 21.46 -21.74 15.73
CA GLY A 260 20.52 -21.64 16.85
C GLY A 260 20.11 -20.19 17.11
N MET A 261 21.07 -19.26 17.12
CA MET A 261 20.81 -17.83 17.28
C MET A 261 20.06 -17.23 16.09
N LEU A 262 20.37 -17.65 14.85
CA LEU A 262 19.61 -17.22 13.66
C LEU A 262 18.15 -17.66 13.74
N ARG A 263 17.89 -18.93 14.10
CA ARG A 263 16.53 -19.44 14.32
C ARG A 263 15.81 -18.64 15.42
N GLN A 264 16.47 -18.41 16.56
CA GLN A 264 15.87 -17.67 17.67
C GLN A 264 15.47 -16.24 17.28
N ARG A 265 16.33 -15.52 16.54
CA ARG A 265 16.04 -14.17 16.05
C ARG A 265 14.90 -14.17 15.04
N PHE A 266 14.87 -15.13 14.13
CA PHE A 266 13.78 -15.32 13.17
C PHE A 266 12.44 -15.60 13.89
N ASP A 267 12.42 -16.51 14.85
CA ASP A 267 11.21 -16.87 15.60
C ASP A 267 10.71 -15.66 16.41
N TYR A 268 11.62 -14.92 17.06
CA TYR A 268 11.29 -13.70 17.78
C TYR A 268 10.70 -12.64 16.83
N TYR A 269 11.31 -12.44 15.66
CA TYR A 269 10.80 -11.52 14.65
C TYR A 269 9.36 -11.88 14.23
N CYS A 270 9.11 -13.15 13.93
CA CYS A 270 7.79 -13.63 13.57
C CYS A 270 6.77 -13.38 14.70
N GLN A 271 7.10 -13.75 15.93
CA GLN A 271 6.17 -13.70 17.06
C GLN A 271 5.93 -12.29 17.61
N HIS A 272 6.95 -11.43 17.64
CA HIS A 272 6.88 -10.14 18.34
C HIS A 272 6.89 -8.93 17.40
N VAL A 273 7.31 -9.08 16.15
CA VAL A 273 7.28 -7.99 15.16
C VAL A 273 6.12 -8.19 14.19
N VAL A 274 6.07 -9.34 13.52
CA VAL A 274 5.06 -9.61 12.49
C VAL A 274 3.67 -9.81 13.09
N ARG A 275 3.54 -10.72 14.05
CA ARG A 275 2.25 -11.04 14.68
C ARG A 275 1.69 -9.88 15.51
N GLU A 276 2.53 -9.15 16.23
CA GLU A 276 2.10 -7.99 17.04
C GLU A 276 1.55 -6.88 16.14
N PHE A 277 2.25 -6.55 15.04
CA PHE A 277 1.76 -5.57 14.05
C PHE A 277 0.37 -5.94 13.52
N TYR A 278 0.17 -7.22 13.16
CA TYR A 278 -1.12 -7.72 12.70
C TYR A 278 -2.22 -7.55 13.77
N ARG A 279 -1.93 -7.93 15.02
CA ARG A 279 -2.89 -7.87 16.12
C ARG A 279 -3.28 -6.43 16.48
N GLN A 280 -2.32 -5.51 16.48
CA GLN A 280 -2.54 -4.13 16.93
C GLN A 280 -3.21 -3.26 15.87
N HIS A 281 -2.85 -3.42 14.60
CA HIS A 281 -3.32 -2.56 13.52
C HIS A 281 -4.36 -3.26 12.63
N PHE A 282 -4.00 -4.44 12.11
CA PHE A 282 -4.72 -5.05 10.99
C PHE A 282 -6.14 -5.50 11.33
N VAL A 283 -6.35 -6.05 12.53
CA VAL A 283 -7.68 -6.52 12.99
C VAL A 283 -8.72 -5.37 13.05
N ARG A 284 -8.27 -4.12 13.16
CA ARG A 284 -9.14 -2.94 13.32
C ARG A 284 -9.49 -2.24 12.02
N PHE A 285 -9.06 -2.76 10.86
CA PHE A 285 -9.38 -2.15 9.58
C PHE A 285 -10.77 -2.58 9.11
N ASP A 286 -11.56 -1.60 8.68
CA ASP A 286 -12.88 -1.81 8.08
C ASP A 286 -12.77 -1.89 6.55
N ARG A 287 -11.86 -1.10 5.97
CA ARG A 287 -11.66 -1.00 4.52
C ARG A 287 -10.18 -1.08 4.19
N GLN A 288 -9.86 -1.62 3.04
CA GLN A 288 -8.49 -1.65 2.54
C GLN A 288 -8.41 -1.20 1.09
N ILE A 289 -7.39 -0.41 0.78
CA ILE A 289 -6.91 -0.21 -0.58
C ILE A 289 -5.46 -0.67 -0.70
N VAL A 290 -5.16 -1.39 -1.78
CA VAL A 290 -3.81 -1.84 -2.16
C VAL A 290 -3.45 -1.16 -3.47
N LEU A 291 -2.52 -0.20 -3.42
CA LEU A 291 -1.99 0.47 -4.59
C LEU A 291 -0.92 -0.38 -5.27
N VAL A 292 -1.02 -0.53 -6.59
CA VAL A 292 -0.11 -1.34 -7.41
C VAL A 292 0.37 -0.51 -8.59
N ASP A 293 1.68 -0.37 -8.76
CA ASP A 293 2.27 0.17 -9.99
C ASP A 293 2.49 -0.99 -10.97
N CYS A 294 1.66 -1.07 -12.01
CA CYS A 294 1.81 -2.10 -13.04
C CYS A 294 2.72 -1.67 -14.19
N LEU A 295 3.06 -0.38 -14.31
CA LEU A 295 3.75 0.18 -15.48
C LEU A 295 5.26 0.06 -15.35
N GLN A 296 5.81 0.43 -14.19
CA GLN A 296 7.27 0.35 -13.99
C GLN A 296 7.80 -1.09 -14.06
N PRO A 297 7.13 -2.12 -13.53
CA PRO A 297 7.60 -3.49 -13.69
C PRO A 297 7.59 -3.97 -15.14
N LEU A 298 6.65 -3.48 -15.97
CA LEU A 298 6.68 -3.74 -17.41
C LEU A 298 7.93 -3.13 -18.04
N ASN A 299 8.27 -1.87 -17.72
CA ASN A 299 9.48 -1.19 -18.22
C ASN A 299 10.78 -1.93 -17.88
N HIS A 300 10.89 -2.50 -16.68
CA HIS A 300 12.10 -3.18 -16.21
C HIS A 300 12.23 -4.64 -16.71
N GLY A 301 11.25 -5.14 -17.46
CA GLY A 301 11.33 -6.45 -18.10
C GLY A 301 10.68 -7.60 -17.33
N VAL A 302 10.77 -8.79 -17.92
CA VAL A 302 10.10 -10.02 -17.46
C VAL A 302 10.41 -10.39 -16.00
N GLN A 303 11.65 -10.16 -15.56
CA GLN A 303 12.06 -10.50 -14.19
C GLN A 303 11.36 -9.62 -13.16
N SER A 304 11.36 -8.29 -13.33
CA SER A 304 10.70 -7.36 -12.42
C SER A 304 9.17 -7.58 -12.39
N PHE A 305 8.57 -7.84 -13.56
CA PHE A 305 7.14 -8.14 -13.64
C PHE A 305 6.75 -9.43 -12.91
N ASN A 306 7.51 -10.52 -13.10
CA ASN A 306 7.26 -11.78 -12.39
C ASN A 306 7.50 -11.65 -10.88
N ASP A 307 8.48 -10.84 -10.48
CA ASP A 307 8.76 -10.55 -9.08
C ASP A 307 7.63 -9.76 -8.41
N MET A 308 7.06 -8.76 -9.09
CA MET A 308 5.82 -8.08 -8.66
C MET A 308 4.68 -9.09 -8.51
N ARG A 309 4.48 -9.97 -9.50
CA ARG A 309 3.41 -10.98 -9.46
C ARG A 309 3.55 -11.88 -8.24
N LEU A 310 4.77 -12.35 -7.96
CA LEU A 310 5.06 -13.14 -6.76
C LEU A 310 4.76 -12.36 -5.47
N ALA A 311 5.18 -11.09 -5.39
CA ALA A 311 4.91 -10.23 -4.25
C ALA A 311 3.41 -10.03 -4.01
N LEU A 312 2.63 -9.81 -5.08
CA LEU A 312 1.17 -9.74 -4.99
C LEU A 312 0.59 -11.06 -4.51
N THR A 313 0.95 -12.20 -5.10
CA THR A 313 0.47 -13.52 -4.65
C THR A 313 0.72 -13.75 -3.15
N GLN A 314 1.90 -13.39 -2.65
CA GLN A 314 2.29 -13.53 -1.24
C GLN A 314 1.53 -12.57 -0.31
N LEU A 315 1.39 -11.31 -0.74
CA LEU A 315 0.54 -10.33 -0.07
C LEU A 315 -0.90 -10.87 0.02
N MET A 316 -1.38 -11.55 -1.02
CA MET A 316 -2.71 -12.12 -1.06
C MET A 316 -2.92 -13.35 -0.16
N GLN A 317 -1.90 -14.18 0.03
CA GLN A 317 -1.93 -15.25 1.04
C GLN A 317 -2.22 -14.71 2.44
N SER A 318 -1.74 -13.50 2.71
CA SER A 318 -1.93 -12.82 3.99
C SER A 318 -3.37 -12.35 4.23
N PHE A 319 -4.15 -12.20 3.16
CA PHE A 319 -5.58 -11.89 3.20
C PHE A 319 -6.45 -13.14 3.16
N HIS A 320 -5.94 -14.35 3.41
CA HIS A 320 -6.79 -15.53 3.51
C HIS A 320 -7.42 -15.62 4.91
N TYR A 321 -8.71 -15.36 4.98
CA TYR A 321 -9.54 -15.48 6.17
C TYR A 321 -10.07 -16.90 6.34
N GLY A 322 -9.18 -17.82 6.69
CA GLY A 322 -9.57 -19.02 7.45
C GLY A 322 -9.33 -20.36 6.77
N LYS A 323 -8.37 -21.09 7.35
CA LYS A 323 -8.51 -22.54 7.55
C LYS A 323 -8.90 -22.79 9.02
N ARG A 324 -9.80 -23.76 9.21
CA ARG A 324 -10.46 -24.18 10.45
C ARG A 324 -9.47 -24.51 11.59
N THR A 325 -9.08 -23.52 12.38
CA THR A 325 -8.64 -23.75 13.77
C THR A 325 -9.43 -22.87 14.71
N LEU A 326 -9.98 -23.48 15.77
CA LEU A 326 -10.86 -22.86 16.78
C LEU A 326 -10.24 -21.60 17.45
N LEU A 327 -8.91 -21.44 17.37
CA LEU A 327 -8.16 -20.29 17.91
C LEU A 327 -8.16 -19.04 17.01
N ARG A 328 -8.43 -19.14 15.70
CA ARG A 328 -8.41 -17.98 14.77
C ARG A 328 -9.71 -17.12 14.80
N ARG A 329 -10.77 -17.59 15.45
CA ARG A 329 -12.09 -16.90 15.52
C ARG A 329 -12.10 -15.65 16.42
N LEU A 330 -11.07 -15.47 17.26
CA LEU A 330 -10.90 -14.29 18.11
C LEU A 330 -10.15 -13.13 17.43
N PHE A 331 -9.68 -13.33 16.18
CA PHE A 331 -8.80 -12.41 15.46
C PHE A 331 -9.25 -12.14 14.01
N SER A 332 -10.51 -12.41 13.66
CA SER A 332 -11.03 -12.18 12.31
C SER A 332 -11.00 -10.68 11.97
N PRO A 333 -10.22 -10.25 10.95
CA PRO A 333 -10.21 -8.86 10.53
C PRO A 333 -11.59 -8.43 10.00
N CYS A 334 -11.94 -7.17 10.24
CA CYS A 334 -13.25 -6.60 9.93
C CYS A 334 -13.38 -6.05 8.50
N ILE A 335 -12.44 -6.39 7.60
CA ILE A 335 -12.40 -5.82 6.25
C ILE A 335 -13.52 -6.44 5.41
N ASP A 336 -14.56 -5.66 5.14
CA ASP A 336 -15.69 -6.05 4.29
C ASP A 336 -15.55 -5.53 2.84
N ARG A 337 -14.67 -4.56 2.59
CA ARG A 337 -14.29 -4.11 1.23
C ARG A 337 -12.78 -3.96 1.03
N LEU A 338 -12.30 -4.51 -0.08
CA LEU A 338 -10.91 -4.48 -0.49
C LEU A 338 -10.79 -4.00 -1.95
N MET A 339 -10.09 -2.90 -2.18
CA MET A 339 -9.85 -2.37 -3.52
C MET A 339 -8.40 -2.55 -3.94
N PHE A 340 -8.19 -3.07 -5.16
CA PHE A 340 -6.90 -2.99 -5.83
C PHE A 340 -6.92 -1.81 -6.79
N ALA A 341 -5.92 -0.94 -6.70
CA ALA A 341 -5.87 0.25 -7.53
C ALA A 341 -4.55 0.29 -8.31
N ALA A 342 -4.63 0.20 -9.63
CA ALA A 342 -3.50 0.42 -10.51
C ALA A 342 -3.18 1.92 -10.52
N SER A 343 -2.10 2.31 -9.84
CA SER A 343 -1.68 3.71 -9.72
C SER A 343 -1.09 4.25 -11.02
N GLN A 344 -0.98 5.57 -11.12
CA GLN A 344 -0.33 6.27 -12.24
C GLN A 344 -0.99 6.00 -13.59
N SER A 345 -2.32 5.83 -13.63
CA SER A 345 -3.02 5.62 -14.90
C SER A 345 -2.90 6.80 -15.86
N ASP A 346 -2.50 7.98 -15.38
CA ASP A 346 -2.21 9.14 -16.22
C ASP A 346 -0.89 9.01 -17.01
N HIS A 347 -0.05 8.00 -16.73
CA HIS A 347 1.14 7.71 -17.53
C HIS A 347 0.84 6.87 -18.78
N ILE A 348 -0.44 6.58 -19.05
CA ILE A 348 -0.92 5.91 -20.26
C ILE A 348 -2.07 6.70 -20.88
N THR A 349 -2.34 6.47 -22.15
CA THR A 349 -3.44 7.14 -22.85
C THR A 349 -4.79 6.56 -22.43
N ALA A 350 -5.86 7.35 -22.59
CA ALA A 350 -7.18 6.99 -22.05
C ALA A 350 -7.73 5.66 -22.60
N ASP A 351 -7.40 5.32 -23.84
CA ASP A 351 -7.73 4.05 -24.51
C ASP A 351 -7.06 2.83 -23.83
N GLN A 352 -5.93 3.02 -23.17
CA GLN A 352 -5.18 1.97 -22.49
C GLN A 352 -5.64 1.74 -21.03
N HIS A 353 -6.50 2.62 -20.48
CA HIS A 353 -6.98 2.49 -19.10
C HIS A 353 -7.70 1.16 -18.85
N ALA A 354 -8.49 0.68 -19.81
CA ALA A 354 -9.19 -0.60 -19.68
C ALA A 354 -8.21 -1.79 -19.67
N ASN A 355 -7.14 -1.72 -20.48
CA ASN A 355 -6.10 -2.73 -20.51
C ASN A 355 -5.35 -2.81 -19.18
N LEU A 356 -5.01 -1.67 -18.59
CA LEU A 356 -4.37 -1.60 -17.26
C LEU A 356 -5.23 -2.25 -16.18
N VAL A 357 -6.54 -1.99 -16.17
CA VAL A 357 -7.46 -2.61 -15.22
C VAL A 357 -7.56 -4.12 -15.45
N SER A 358 -7.68 -4.55 -16.71
CA SER A 358 -7.73 -5.98 -17.09
C SER A 358 -6.46 -6.73 -16.68
N LEU A 359 -5.29 -6.10 -16.85
CA LEU A 359 -4.00 -6.64 -16.41
C LEU A 359 -3.96 -6.82 -14.89
N LEU A 360 -4.35 -5.78 -14.13
CA LEU A 360 -4.40 -5.85 -12.68
C LEU A 360 -5.35 -6.95 -12.20
N GLN A 361 -6.54 -7.06 -12.79
CA GLN A 361 -7.51 -8.10 -12.47
C GLN A 361 -6.94 -9.51 -12.65
N GLN A 362 -6.14 -9.73 -13.70
CA GLN A 362 -5.46 -11.01 -13.91
C GLN A 362 -4.34 -11.26 -12.90
N LEU A 363 -3.55 -10.24 -12.57
CA LEU A 363 -2.51 -10.34 -11.54
C LEU A 363 -3.08 -10.74 -10.17
N VAL A 364 -4.29 -10.29 -9.84
CA VAL A 364 -4.95 -10.59 -8.56
C VAL A 364 -6.03 -11.68 -8.66
N GLN A 365 -6.15 -12.37 -9.80
CA GLN A 365 -7.27 -13.29 -10.05
C GLN A 365 -7.35 -14.44 -9.03
N GLU A 366 -6.21 -15.06 -8.70
CA GLU A 366 -6.15 -16.13 -7.71
C GLU A 366 -6.63 -15.66 -6.34
N ALA A 367 -6.25 -14.43 -5.99
CA ALA A 367 -6.62 -13.81 -4.75
C ALA A 367 -8.10 -13.45 -4.70
N TRP A 368 -8.64 -12.99 -5.82
CA TRP A 368 -10.04 -12.64 -5.96
C TRP A 368 -10.94 -13.85 -5.73
N ARG A 369 -10.58 -15.02 -6.29
CA ARG A 369 -11.31 -16.28 -6.08
C ARG A 369 -11.38 -16.70 -4.61
N ASN A 370 -10.31 -16.48 -3.85
CA ASN A 370 -10.24 -16.92 -2.46
C ASN A 370 -10.97 -15.95 -1.52
N ALA A 371 -10.79 -14.63 -1.70
CA ALA A 371 -11.42 -13.65 -0.82
C ALA A 371 -12.93 -13.44 -1.10
N ALA A 372 -13.39 -13.63 -2.34
CA ALA A 372 -14.83 -13.63 -2.65
C ALA A 372 -15.58 -14.75 -1.91
N PHE A 373 -14.92 -15.87 -1.62
CA PHE A 373 -15.49 -16.97 -0.84
C PHE A 373 -15.75 -16.59 0.63
N GLU A 374 -15.05 -15.58 1.14
CA GLU A 374 -15.11 -15.12 2.53
C GLU A 374 -16.09 -13.94 2.73
N GLY A 375 -16.79 -13.53 1.68
CA GLY A 375 -17.80 -12.46 1.72
C GLY A 375 -17.23 -11.04 1.65
N ILE A 376 -15.96 -10.89 1.27
CA ILE A 376 -15.32 -9.58 1.06
C ILE A 376 -15.70 -9.06 -0.33
N GLU A 377 -16.24 -7.85 -0.40
CA GLU A 377 -16.51 -7.17 -1.68
C GLU A 377 -15.19 -6.62 -2.23
N ILE A 378 -14.82 -7.03 -3.45
CA ILE A 378 -13.54 -6.69 -4.08
C ILE A 378 -13.78 -6.02 -5.41
N ASP A 379 -13.03 -4.94 -5.67
CA ASP A 379 -13.05 -4.21 -6.93
C ASP A 379 -11.63 -3.78 -7.37
N CYS A 380 -11.48 -3.51 -8.68
CA CYS A 380 -10.25 -3.07 -9.30
C CYS A 380 -10.46 -1.77 -10.08
N ALA A 381 -9.60 -0.77 -9.87
CA ALA A 381 -9.67 0.49 -10.60
C ALA A 381 -8.29 0.96 -11.07
N GLY A 382 -8.23 1.59 -12.25
CA GLY A 382 -7.04 2.34 -12.68
C GLY A 382 -7.18 3.79 -12.24
N ILE A 383 -6.22 4.32 -11.48
CA ILE A 383 -6.32 5.66 -10.90
C ILE A 383 -5.06 6.48 -11.12
N ALA A 384 -5.24 7.79 -11.18
CA ALA A 384 -4.18 8.77 -10.98
C ALA A 384 -4.54 9.59 -9.75
N SER A 385 -3.79 9.40 -8.67
CA SER A 385 -4.05 10.11 -7.41
C SER A 385 -3.85 11.61 -7.58
N VAL A 386 -2.74 11.98 -8.21
CA VAL A 386 -2.47 13.34 -8.69
C VAL A 386 -2.13 13.19 -10.17
N GLN A 387 -2.89 13.83 -11.04
CA GLN A 387 -2.65 13.77 -12.48
C GLN A 387 -1.44 14.64 -12.84
N ALA A 388 -0.41 14.01 -13.39
CA ALA A 388 0.85 14.61 -13.80
C ALA A 388 0.95 14.87 -15.33
N THR A 389 -0.02 14.36 -16.10
CA THR A 389 -0.01 14.46 -17.56
C THR A 389 -1.31 15.04 -18.13
N GLN A 390 -1.22 15.52 -19.37
CA GLN A 390 -2.34 15.94 -20.19
C GLN A 390 -2.45 15.02 -21.40
N SER A 391 -3.64 14.47 -21.64
CA SER A 391 -3.92 13.68 -22.85
C SER A 391 -4.09 14.59 -24.05
N GLY A 392 -3.55 14.18 -25.19
CA GLY A 392 -3.66 14.88 -26.46
C GLY A 392 -3.55 13.92 -27.63
N VAL A 393 -3.48 14.48 -28.83
CA VAL A 393 -3.36 13.75 -30.09
C VAL A 393 -2.27 14.41 -30.92
N VAL A 394 -1.38 13.61 -31.50
CA VAL A 394 -0.29 14.08 -32.36
C VAL A 394 -0.45 13.44 -33.74
N SER A 395 -0.21 14.23 -34.79
CA SER A 395 -0.13 13.70 -36.15
C SER A 395 1.28 13.20 -36.44
N HIS A 396 1.42 11.91 -36.72
CA HIS A 396 2.69 11.29 -37.09
C HIS A 396 2.48 10.45 -38.36
N GLN A 397 3.24 10.76 -39.42
CA GLN A 397 3.13 10.08 -40.73
C GLN A 397 1.69 10.05 -41.29
N GLY A 398 0.92 11.11 -41.05
CA GLY A 398 -0.47 11.22 -41.51
C GLY A 398 -1.49 10.43 -40.67
N GLN A 399 -1.05 9.73 -39.62
CA GLN A 399 -1.92 9.06 -38.66
C GLN A 399 -2.04 9.88 -37.38
N SER A 400 -3.25 9.87 -36.82
CA SER A 400 -3.59 10.53 -35.57
C SER A 400 -3.32 9.57 -34.42
N LEU A 401 -2.27 9.81 -33.63
CA LEU A 401 -1.88 8.96 -32.51
C LEU A 401 -2.22 9.65 -31.18
N PRO A 402 -2.77 8.93 -30.19
CA PRO A 402 -2.94 9.48 -28.85
C PRO A 402 -1.55 9.73 -28.24
N ALA A 403 -1.40 10.78 -27.45
CA ALA A 403 -0.15 11.12 -26.80
C ALA A 403 -0.40 11.73 -25.42
N LEU A 404 0.64 11.69 -24.59
CA LEU A 404 0.67 12.34 -23.29
C LEU A 404 1.70 13.46 -23.31
N ARG A 405 1.33 14.58 -22.69
CA ARG A 405 2.25 15.70 -22.44
C ARG A 405 2.44 15.88 -20.93
N GLY A 406 3.67 16.08 -20.51
CA GLY A 406 4.02 16.39 -19.12
C GLY A 406 5.48 16.82 -19.02
N ASN A 407 6.00 16.90 -17.79
CA ASN A 407 7.41 17.22 -17.53
C ASN A 407 8.11 15.95 -17.02
N ARG A 408 9.24 15.59 -17.61
CA ARG A 408 9.98 14.37 -17.27
C ARG A 408 10.51 14.44 -15.83
N LEU A 409 10.43 13.33 -15.08
CA LEU A 409 10.87 13.28 -13.69
C LEU A 409 12.38 13.50 -13.53
N ALA A 410 13.18 13.00 -14.48
CA ALA A 410 14.63 12.99 -14.43
C ALA A 410 15.27 14.39 -14.49
N ASP A 411 14.78 15.28 -15.36
CA ASP A 411 15.37 16.59 -15.66
C ASP A 411 14.37 17.75 -15.53
N GLY A 412 13.06 17.48 -15.57
CA GLY A 412 12.00 18.48 -15.57
C GLY A 412 11.63 19.01 -16.95
N GLU A 413 12.24 18.49 -18.02
CA GLU A 413 11.99 18.97 -19.38
C GLU A 413 10.59 18.56 -19.88
N PRO A 414 9.90 19.44 -20.62
CA PRO A 414 8.61 19.10 -21.21
C PRO A 414 8.77 18.03 -22.28
N VAL A 415 7.95 17.00 -22.21
CA VAL A 415 7.98 15.87 -23.15
C VAL A 415 6.57 15.56 -23.63
N THR A 416 6.45 15.19 -24.91
CA THR A 416 5.23 14.60 -25.49
C THR A 416 5.56 13.21 -26.01
N VAL A 417 4.89 12.19 -25.48
CA VAL A 417 5.21 10.79 -25.76
C VAL A 417 3.95 9.99 -26.11
N TYR A 418 4.11 9.03 -27.01
CA TYR A 418 3.21 7.89 -27.09
C TYR A 418 3.81 6.77 -26.22
N PRO A 419 3.19 6.41 -25.09
CA PRO A 419 3.79 5.47 -24.13
C PRO A 419 3.82 4.02 -24.64
N GLY A 420 3.02 3.69 -25.65
CA GLY A 420 2.80 2.33 -26.14
C GLY A 420 1.56 1.67 -25.53
N ASP A 421 1.31 0.43 -25.94
CA ASP A 421 0.13 -0.33 -25.52
C ASP A 421 0.39 -1.09 -24.22
N VAL A 422 -0.57 -1.01 -23.30
CA VAL A 422 -0.57 -1.82 -22.08
C VAL A 422 -1.15 -3.19 -22.41
N PRO A 423 -0.50 -4.30 -22.02
CA PRO A 423 -1.05 -5.62 -22.30
C PRO A 423 -2.31 -5.81 -21.48
N SER A 424 -3.42 -6.17 -22.14
CA SER A 424 -4.69 -6.47 -21.46
C SER A 424 -4.69 -7.83 -20.76
N ARG A 425 -3.64 -8.64 -20.93
CA ARG A 425 -3.42 -9.95 -20.33
C ARG A 425 -2.01 -10.10 -19.79
N LEU A 426 -1.78 -11.13 -18.99
CA LEU A 426 -0.43 -11.45 -18.55
C LEU A 426 0.48 -11.62 -19.79
N PRO A 427 1.52 -10.79 -19.93
CA PRO A 427 2.39 -10.83 -21.11
C PRO A 427 3.26 -12.09 -21.12
N GLU A 428 3.39 -12.70 -22.29
CA GLU A 428 4.36 -13.76 -22.56
C GLU A 428 5.78 -13.17 -22.77
N PRO A 429 6.87 -13.94 -22.61
CA PRO A 429 8.23 -13.42 -22.80
C PRO A 429 8.53 -12.81 -24.19
N SER A 430 7.70 -13.06 -25.21
CA SER A 430 7.80 -12.41 -26.52
C SER A 430 7.38 -10.93 -26.49
N PHE A 431 6.48 -10.55 -25.58
CA PHE A 431 5.97 -9.18 -25.42
C PHE A 431 7.11 -8.15 -25.28
N TRP A 432 8.09 -8.43 -24.43
CA TRP A 432 9.26 -7.55 -24.20
C TRP A 432 10.28 -7.54 -25.35
N ARG A 433 10.18 -8.46 -26.30
CA ARG A 433 11.06 -8.50 -27.49
C ARG A 433 10.45 -7.75 -28.68
N GLU A 434 9.13 -7.74 -28.77
CA GLU A 434 8.38 -7.26 -29.93
C GLU A 434 7.89 -5.82 -29.80
N GLN A 435 7.77 -5.28 -28.57
CA GLN A 435 7.26 -3.93 -28.34
C GLN A 435 8.31 -2.94 -27.82
N GLY A 436 8.22 -1.71 -28.31
CA GLY A 436 8.92 -0.54 -27.80
C GLY A 436 7.99 0.34 -26.94
N PHE A 437 7.40 -0.22 -25.89
CA PHE A 437 6.72 0.61 -24.89
C PHE A 437 7.75 1.25 -23.96
N HIS A 438 7.47 2.48 -23.53
CA HIS A 438 8.27 3.17 -22.53
C HIS A 438 7.36 4.05 -21.70
N PHE A 439 7.03 3.60 -20.49
CA PHE A 439 6.21 4.37 -19.56
C PHE A 439 7.08 5.41 -18.84
N GLU A 440 7.14 6.61 -19.40
CA GLU A 440 7.93 7.72 -18.86
C GLU A 440 7.43 8.14 -17.45
N PRO A 441 8.31 8.29 -16.46
CA PRO A 441 7.95 8.90 -15.18
C PRO A 441 7.83 10.43 -15.30
N PHE A 442 6.72 10.99 -14.83
CA PHE A 442 6.44 12.43 -14.89
C PHE A 442 6.56 13.12 -13.52
N ARG A 443 6.89 14.42 -13.53
CA ARG A 443 6.75 15.32 -12.38
C ARG A 443 5.29 15.75 -12.22
N PRO A 444 4.84 16.11 -11.01
CA PRO A 444 3.56 16.77 -10.85
C PRO A 444 3.50 18.05 -11.70
N LEU A 445 2.30 18.37 -12.18
CA LEU A 445 2.07 19.62 -12.93
C LEU A 445 2.24 20.83 -12.00
N GLU A 446 2.66 21.96 -12.55
CA GLU A 446 2.57 23.24 -11.86
C GLU A 446 1.09 23.61 -11.70
N MET A 447 0.69 23.94 -10.47
CA MET A 447 -0.70 24.19 -10.10
C MET A 447 -0.79 25.43 -9.21
N GLN A 448 -1.93 26.11 -9.27
CA GLN A 448 -2.25 27.16 -8.31
C GLN A 448 -2.52 26.51 -6.94
N THR A 449 -2.01 27.13 -5.87
CA THR A 449 -2.14 26.64 -4.49
C THR A 449 -3.59 26.48 -4.02
N ASP A 450 -4.49 27.23 -4.64
CA ASP A 450 -5.89 27.32 -4.22
C ASP A 450 -6.79 26.37 -5.02
N ALA A 451 -6.24 25.66 -6.00
CA ALA A 451 -6.95 24.70 -6.83
C ALA A 451 -6.82 23.28 -6.26
N PRO A 452 -7.93 22.51 -6.15
CA PRO A 452 -7.86 21.10 -5.78
C PRO A 452 -6.97 20.31 -6.76
N LEU A 453 -6.31 19.27 -6.26
CA LEU A 453 -5.41 18.45 -7.07
C LEU A 453 -6.21 17.79 -8.22
N PRO A 454 -5.68 17.72 -9.45
CA PRO A 454 -6.31 16.98 -10.53
C PRO A 454 -6.15 15.48 -10.28
N HIS A 455 -7.15 14.67 -10.64
CA HIS A 455 -7.12 13.23 -10.43
C HIS A 455 -7.85 12.48 -11.54
N ILE A 456 -7.63 11.16 -11.62
CA ILE A 456 -8.40 10.24 -12.46
C ILE A 456 -9.04 9.20 -11.56
N ARG A 457 -10.39 9.14 -11.55
CA ARG A 457 -11.22 8.13 -10.87
C ARG A 457 -11.01 7.96 -9.35
N LEU A 458 -10.42 8.95 -8.68
CA LEU A 458 -10.31 8.95 -7.22
C LEU A 458 -11.69 9.03 -6.54
N ASP A 459 -12.66 9.65 -7.19
CA ASP A 459 -14.08 9.67 -6.79
C ASP A 459 -14.75 8.29 -6.87
N THR A 460 -14.40 7.44 -7.85
CA THR A 460 -14.82 6.02 -7.88
C THR A 460 -14.28 5.26 -6.68
N VAL A 461 -13.01 5.49 -6.31
CA VAL A 461 -12.40 4.88 -5.11
C VAL A 461 -13.13 5.33 -3.84
N MET A 462 -13.47 6.62 -3.74
CA MET A 462 -14.24 7.15 -2.60
C MET A 462 -15.63 6.51 -2.52
N GLU A 463 -16.33 6.36 -3.64
CA GLU A 463 -17.64 5.72 -3.68
C GLU A 463 -17.56 4.27 -3.18
N PHE A 464 -16.62 3.49 -3.70
CA PHE A 464 -16.44 2.10 -3.28
C PHE A 464 -16.08 1.98 -1.80
N LEU A 465 -15.15 2.79 -1.29
CA LEU A 465 -14.67 2.62 0.08
C LEU A 465 -15.57 3.29 1.14
N LEU A 466 -16.24 4.40 0.78
CA LEU A 466 -16.93 5.28 1.73
C LEU A 466 -18.44 5.44 1.46
N GLY A 467 -18.91 5.22 0.22
CA GLY A 467 -20.24 5.63 -0.24
C GLY A 467 -21.39 5.01 0.56
N ASP A 468 -21.29 3.73 0.91
CA ASP A 468 -22.32 3.03 1.71
C ASP A 468 -22.43 3.58 3.14
N LYS A 469 -21.32 4.06 3.73
CA LYS A 469 -21.32 4.70 5.06
C LYS A 469 -21.80 6.15 5.02
N LEU A 470 -21.95 6.73 3.84
CA LEU A 470 -22.40 8.11 3.61
C LEU A 470 -23.81 8.18 2.98
N ARG A 471 -24.59 7.10 3.12
CA ARG A 471 -26.00 7.07 2.70
C ARG A 471 -26.87 8.01 3.51
#